data_AF-A0A022RNQ1-F1
#
_entry.id   AF-A0A022RNQ1-F1
#
_cell.length_a   1.000
_cell.length_b   1.000
_cell.length_c   1.000
_cell.angle_alpha   90.00
_cell.angle_beta   90.00
_cell.angle_gamma   90.00
#
_symmetry.space_group_name_H-M   'P 1'
#
loop_
_entity.id
_entity.type
_entity.pdbx_description
1 polymer ?
#
loop_
_entity_poly.entity_id
_entity_poly.type
_entity_poly.pdbx_seq_one_letter_code
_entity_poly.pdbx_strand_id
1 'polypeptide(L)'
;VTWIEHVQVDDKLSTHRLYRDFVCGSQAYGAKRWITSLQRMCERFAFSNGLIATPTNELEGVIESLEGKRNVMTLSQRMVESFFEVLCMSDKLDFPNPLEYHNSGVCVALRKSNGPHQPDGFIVSAATSLWLPFSKEHLFNFFHDEKRRAQWDALSNGNPVTTVAHISTGTHPGNRISIIQPFLPKENKMVVLQESSIDSLGAAIIYAPMDLKALLSVVNGEDATKIPILPSGFVISTDGRASSRGTNGASTSSNTGSGGSLLTVAFQILICHSQLTTQLNMESVATVHTLISSTVKKIKAALHYYD
;
A
#
# COMPACT_ATOMS: atom_id res chain seq x y z
N VAL A 1 -11.43 -8.06 27.20
CA VAL A 1 -10.02 -8.49 27.09
C VAL A 1 -9.15 -7.26 27.27
N THR A 2 -8.14 -7.31 28.15
CA THR A 2 -7.17 -6.24 28.34
C THR A 2 -5.82 -6.72 27.84
N TRP A 3 -5.19 -6.01 26.90
CA TRP A 3 -3.87 -6.34 26.35
C TRP A 3 -2.84 -5.34 26.87
N ILE A 4 -1.77 -5.84 27.49
CA ILE A 4 -0.62 -5.05 27.92
C ILE A 4 0.59 -5.55 27.14
N GLU A 5 1.32 -4.64 26.50
CA GLU A 5 2.51 -4.97 25.71
C GLU A 5 3.72 -4.22 26.26
N HIS A 6 4.84 -4.94 26.42
CA HIS A 6 6.15 -4.36 26.68
C HIS A 6 7.03 -4.58 25.46
N VAL A 7 7.32 -3.52 24.72
CA VAL A 7 8.19 -3.57 23.54
C VAL A 7 9.54 -2.97 23.91
N GLN A 8 10.60 -3.76 23.77
CA GLN A 8 11.97 -3.24 23.82
C GLN A 8 12.35 -2.80 22.40
N VAL A 9 12.63 -1.51 22.24
CA VAL A 9 13.08 -0.93 20.97
C VAL A 9 14.56 -0.56 21.12
N ASP A 10 15.38 -0.89 20.13
CA ASP A 10 16.78 -0.47 20.11
C ASP A 10 16.87 1.03 19.80
N ASP A 11 17.15 1.83 20.83
CA ASP A 11 17.27 3.29 20.74
C ASP A 11 18.53 3.74 19.97
N LYS A 12 19.42 2.80 19.59
CA LYS A 12 20.62 3.10 18.81
C LYS A 12 20.32 3.46 17.34
N LEU A 13 19.16 3.08 16.83
CA LEU A 13 18.73 3.47 15.49
C LEU A 13 18.16 4.88 15.54
N SER A 14 18.92 5.86 15.03
CA SER A 14 18.45 7.24 14.93
C SER A 14 17.17 7.29 14.09
N THR A 15 16.02 7.40 14.75
CA THR A 15 14.72 7.48 14.08
C THR A 15 14.72 8.72 13.18
N HIS A 16 14.40 8.52 11.90
CA HIS A 16 14.36 9.62 10.94
C HIS A 16 13.40 10.73 11.43
N ARG A 17 13.79 12.00 11.24
CA ARG A 17 13.05 13.16 11.80
C ARG A 17 11.56 13.17 11.46
N LEU A 18 11.18 12.67 10.29
CA LEU A 18 9.78 12.53 9.86
C LEU A 18 8.95 11.64 10.79
N TYR A 19 9.52 10.55 11.29
CA TYR A 19 8.83 9.56 12.12
C TYR A 19 9.06 9.73 13.61
N ARG A 20 9.97 10.62 14.02
CA ARG A 20 10.36 10.78 15.43
C ARG A 20 9.17 10.98 16.35
N ASP A 21 8.28 11.92 16.03
CA ASP A 21 7.14 12.23 16.90
C ASP A 21 6.14 11.04 16.96
N PHE A 22 6.01 10.29 15.86
CA PHE A 22 5.17 9.09 15.77
C PHE A 22 5.72 7.89 16.56
N VAL A 23 7.04 7.69 16.52
CA VAL A 23 7.74 6.63 17.27
C VAL A 23 7.79 6.97 18.76
N CYS A 24 8.33 8.14 19.11
CA CYS A 24 8.47 8.57 20.50
C CYS A 24 7.12 8.81 21.19
N GLY A 25 6.06 9.11 20.42
CA GLY A 25 4.70 9.24 20.92
C GLY A 25 3.99 7.90 21.19
N SER A 26 4.69 6.76 21.13
CA SER A 26 4.14 5.41 21.32
C SER A 26 3.01 5.07 20.34
N GLN A 27 3.01 5.71 19.17
CA GLN A 27 2.02 5.43 18.13
C GLN A 27 2.53 4.42 17.12
N ALA A 28 3.84 4.19 17.00
CA ALA A 28 4.44 3.24 16.06
C ALA A 28 4.37 1.77 16.51
N TYR A 29 4.21 1.51 17.80
CA TYR A 29 4.13 0.19 18.43
C TYR A 29 3.15 0.23 19.60
N GLY A 30 2.78 -0.93 20.15
CA GLY A 30 1.91 -1.02 21.33
C GLY A 30 0.62 -1.78 21.09
N ALA A 31 -0.02 -2.15 22.20
CA ALA A 31 -1.24 -2.96 22.24
C ALA A 31 -2.37 -2.45 21.33
N LYS A 32 -2.50 -1.13 21.14
CA LYS A 32 -3.51 -0.55 20.24
C LYS A 32 -3.32 -1.02 18.79
N ARG A 33 -2.07 -1.16 18.32
CA ARG A 33 -1.78 -1.68 16.98
C ARG A 33 -2.18 -3.14 16.86
N TRP A 34 -1.81 -3.96 17.82
CA TRP A 34 -2.18 -5.39 17.83
C TRP A 34 -3.69 -5.59 17.84
N ILE A 35 -4.41 -4.85 18.68
CA ILE A 35 -5.88 -4.93 18.75
C ILE A 35 -6.51 -4.49 17.42
N THR A 36 -6.03 -3.40 16.83
CA THR A 36 -6.58 -2.90 15.55
C THR A 36 -6.30 -3.89 14.41
N SER A 37 -5.09 -4.45 14.35
CA SER A 37 -4.73 -5.50 13.39
C SER A 37 -5.57 -6.76 13.58
N LEU A 38 -5.77 -7.21 14.83
CA LEU A 38 -6.59 -8.37 15.15
C LEU A 38 -8.06 -8.13 14.75
N GLN A 39 -8.62 -6.98 15.08
CA GLN A 39 -9.97 -6.60 14.67
C GLN A 39 -10.12 -6.67 13.15
N ARG A 40 -9.17 -6.09 12.41
CA ARG A 40 -9.17 -6.11 10.94
C ARG A 40 -9.11 -7.54 10.39
N MET A 41 -8.32 -8.42 10.99
CA MET A 41 -8.25 -9.84 10.61
C MET A 41 -9.55 -10.59 10.92
N CYS A 42 -10.18 -10.33 12.06
CA CYS A 42 -11.47 -10.91 12.42
C CYS A 42 -12.58 -10.45 11.45
N GLU A 43 -12.62 -9.16 11.11
CA GLU A 43 -13.57 -8.62 10.13
C GLU A 43 -13.34 -9.28 8.77
N ARG A 44 -12.09 -9.31 8.27
CA ARG A 44 -11.76 -9.98 7.01
C ARG A 44 -12.20 -11.44 7.00
N PHE A 45 -11.95 -12.17 8.08
CA PHE A 45 -12.35 -13.57 8.21
C PHE A 45 -13.88 -13.73 8.18
N ALA A 46 -14.62 -12.82 8.82
CA ALA A 46 -16.08 -12.84 8.80
C ALA A 46 -16.65 -12.62 7.39
N PHE A 47 -16.10 -11.66 6.63
CA PHE A 47 -16.47 -11.44 5.23
C PHE A 47 -16.08 -12.62 4.33
N SER A 48 -14.88 -13.17 4.51
CA SER A 48 -14.38 -14.34 3.76
C SER A 48 -15.29 -15.57 3.90
N ASN A 49 -15.83 -15.79 5.11
CA ASN A 49 -16.73 -16.91 5.38
C ASN A 49 -18.21 -16.61 5.08
N GLY A 50 -18.54 -15.39 4.63
CA GLY A 50 -19.92 -14.98 4.37
C GLY A 50 -20.78 -14.85 5.64
N LEU A 51 -20.15 -14.63 6.80
CA LEU A 51 -20.85 -14.43 8.08
C LEU A 51 -21.52 -13.05 8.17
N ILE A 52 -21.08 -12.11 7.32
CA ILE A 52 -21.62 -10.76 7.21
C ILE A 52 -22.27 -10.62 5.83
N ALA A 53 -23.51 -10.13 5.79
CA ALA A 53 -24.20 -9.85 4.54
C ALA A 53 -23.47 -8.74 3.78
N THR A 54 -23.11 -9.03 2.53
CA THR A 54 -22.53 -8.04 1.62
C THR A 54 -23.66 -7.25 0.94
N PRO A 55 -23.52 -5.92 0.76
CA PRO A 55 -24.46 -5.12 -0.02
C PRO A 55 -24.76 -5.77 -1.38
N THR A 56 -26.03 -5.73 -1.79
CA THR A 56 -26.53 -6.39 -3.02
C THR A 56 -25.83 -5.95 -4.31
N ASN A 57 -25.14 -4.80 -4.30
CA ASN A 57 -24.52 -4.18 -5.46
C ASN A 57 -22.99 -4.39 -5.54
N GLU A 58 -22.35 -5.18 -4.66
CA GLU A 58 -20.88 -5.29 -4.67
C GLU A 58 -20.32 -6.10 -5.86
N LEU A 59 -21.17 -6.89 -6.53
CA LEU A 59 -20.72 -8.08 -7.26
C LEU A 59 -21.59 -8.52 -8.45
N GLU A 60 -22.24 -7.61 -9.17
CA GLU A 60 -22.98 -8.00 -10.40
C GLU A 60 -22.07 -8.76 -11.39
N GLY A 61 -22.18 -10.10 -11.39
CA GLY A 61 -21.71 -11.04 -12.41
C GLY A 61 -20.23 -11.42 -12.47
N VAL A 62 -19.31 -10.85 -11.67
CA VAL A 62 -17.86 -11.09 -11.86
C VAL A 62 -17.27 -12.23 -11.01
N ILE A 63 -17.65 -12.35 -9.73
CA ILE A 63 -17.19 -13.44 -8.83
C ILE A 63 -18.38 -13.96 -8.03
N GLU A 64 -19.19 -14.81 -8.66
CA GLU A 64 -20.45 -15.27 -8.06
C GLU A 64 -20.24 -16.27 -6.91
N SER A 65 -19.14 -17.04 -6.94
CA SER A 65 -18.88 -18.08 -5.95
C SER A 65 -18.24 -17.53 -4.67
N LEU A 66 -18.70 -18.01 -3.51
CA LEU A 66 -18.08 -17.71 -2.21
C LEU A 66 -16.62 -18.19 -2.16
N GLU A 67 -16.33 -19.32 -2.80
CA GLU A 67 -14.97 -19.85 -2.93
C GLU A 67 -14.06 -18.91 -3.73
N GLY A 68 -14.51 -18.39 -4.87
CA GLY A 68 -13.75 -17.43 -5.67
C GLY A 68 -13.45 -16.14 -4.88
N LYS A 69 -14.41 -15.66 -4.07
CA LYS A 69 -14.18 -14.52 -3.15
C LYS A 69 -13.08 -14.83 -2.15
N ARG A 70 -13.09 -16.01 -1.51
CA ARG A 70 -12.04 -16.44 -0.58
C ARG A 70 -10.68 -16.52 -1.26
N ASN A 71 -10.61 -17.07 -2.46
CA ASN A 71 -9.35 -17.20 -3.20
C ASN A 71 -8.75 -15.84 -3.54
N VAL A 72 -9.58 -14.89 -3.99
CA VAL A 72 -9.16 -13.50 -4.23
C VAL A 72 -8.75 -12.80 -2.93
N MET A 73 -9.46 -13.03 -1.82
CA MET A 73 -9.04 -12.52 -0.51
C MET A 73 -7.68 -13.08 -0.07
N THR A 74 -7.42 -14.36 -0.29
CA THR A 74 -6.13 -15.00 0.01
C THR A 74 -5.02 -14.41 -0.86
N LEU A 75 -5.27 -14.25 -2.17
CA LEU A 75 -4.33 -13.61 -3.08
C LEU A 75 -3.99 -12.18 -2.62
N SER A 76 -5.01 -11.40 -2.26
CA SER A 76 -4.86 -10.02 -1.81
C SER A 76 -4.13 -9.93 -0.46
N GLN A 77 -4.38 -10.87 0.46
CA GLN A 77 -3.64 -10.92 1.73
C GLN A 77 -2.14 -11.14 1.48
N ARG A 78 -1.78 -12.08 0.61
CA ARG A 78 -0.39 -12.31 0.22
C ARG A 78 0.25 -11.09 -0.45
N MET A 79 -0.52 -10.35 -1.26
CA MET A 79 -0.09 -9.07 -1.84
C MET A 79 0.27 -8.05 -0.75
N VAL A 80 -0.59 -7.90 0.26
CA VAL A 80 -0.39 -6.99 1.39
C VAL A 80 0.82 -7.41 2.22
N GLU A 81 0.95 -8.69 2.54
CA GLU A 81 2.08 -9.23 3.31
C GLU A 81 3.41 -8.99 2.58
N SER A 82 3.48 -9.29 1.27
CA SER A 82 4.68 -9.07 0.46
C SER A 82 5.06 -7.59 0.35
N PHE A 83 4.08 -6.69 0.35
CA PHE A 83 4.34 -5.25 0.35
C PHE A 83 5.04 -4.79 1.63
N PHE A 84 4.54 -5.22 2.79
CA PHE A 84 5.12 -4.87 4.09
C PHE A 84 6.48 -5.53 4.32
N GLU A 85 6.67 -6.76 3.84
CA GLU A 85 7.98 -7.42 3.87
C GLU A 85 9.04 -6.61 3.12
N VAL A 86 8.69 -6.05 1.96
CA VAL A 86 9.61 -5.19 1.20
C VAL A 86 9.91 -3.87 1.90
N LEU A 87 8.96 -3.28 2.62
CA LEU A 87 9.21 -2.07 3.40
C LEU A 87 10.26 -2.28 4.51
N CYS A 88 10.47 -3.51 4.98
CA CYS A 88 11.54 -3.82 5.93
C CYS A 88 12.94 -3.70 5.33
N MET A 89 13.07 -3.75 3.99
CA MET A 89 14.34 -3.60 3.24
C MET A 89 15.49 -4.47 3.79
N SER A 90 15.16 -5.69 4.24
CA SER A 90 16.10 -6.62 4.91
C SER A 90 17.05 -7.32 3.93
N ASP A 91 16.59 -7.59 2.70
CA ASP A 91 17.39 -8.28 1.68
C ASP A 91 18.27 -7.29 0.93
N LYS A 92 19.38 -6.91 1.56
CA LYS A 92 20.45 -6.15 0.92
C LYS A 92 21.38 -7.14 0.22
N LEU A 93 21.26 -7.30 -1.10
CA LEU A 93 22.45 -7.69 -1.88
C LEU A 93 23.48 -6.59 -1.69
N ASP A 94 24.72 -6.96 -1.36
CA ASP A 94 25.85 -6.08 -1.02
C ASP A 94 26.06 -4.97 -2.06
N PHE A 95 25.33 -3.87 -1.92
CA PHE A 95 25.69 -2.59 -2.49
C PHE A 95 26.52 -1.85 -1.43
N PRO A 96 27.66 -1.26 -1.82
CA PRO A 96 28.37 -0.34 -0.95
C PRO A 96 27.47 0.87 -0.73
N ASN A 97 26.77 0.83 0.40
CA ASN A 97 25.71 1.74 0.82
C ASN A 97 24.43 1.68 -0.04
N PRO A 98 23.24 1.87 0.56
CA PRO A 98 22.12 2.38 -0.22
C PRO A 98 22.66 3.59 -0.99
N LEU A 99 22.42 3.65 -2.30
CA LEU A 99 22.44 4.92 -3.00
C LEU A 99 21.28 5.74 -2.41
N GLU A 100 21.47 6.24 -1.18
CA GLU A 100 20.98 7.55 -0.81
C GLU A 100 21.57 8.47 -1.86
N TYR A 101 20.84 8.61 -2.97
CA TYR A 101 21.07 9.68 -3.91
C TYR A 101 20.98 10.94 -3.04
N HIS A 102 22.14 11.45 -2.65
CA HIS A 102 22.31 12.43 -1.58
C HIS A 102 21.22 13.50 -1.74
N ASN A 103 20.39 13.68 -0.70
CA ASN A 103 19.23 14.60 -0.60
C ASN A 103 17.86 14.17 -1.15
N SER A 104 17.66 12.99 -1.76
CA SER A 104 16.32 12.65 -2.30
C SER A 104 15.35 11.99 -1.32
N GLY A 105 15.82 11.40 -0.22
CA GLY A 105 14.97 10.68 0.74
C GLY A 105 14.31 9.40 0.18
N VAL A 106 14.84 8.88 -0.93
CA VAL A 106 14.39 7.64 -1.57
C VAL A 106 15.36 6.51 -1.19
N CYS A 107 14.84 5.42 -0.65
CA CYS A 107 15.58 4.18 -0.40
C CYS A 107 15.32 3.21 -1.55
N VAL A 108 16.38 2.62 -2.12
CA VAL A 108 16.29 1.61 -3.18
C VAL A 108 17.00 0.34 -2.74
N ALA A 109 16.36 -0.80 -2.89
CA ALA A 109 16.92 -2.13 -2.66
C ALA A 109 16.72 -3.00 -3.89
N LEU A 110 17.66 -3.91 -4.10
CA LEU A 110 17.63 -4.88 -5.19
C LEU A 110 17.73 -6.27 -4.58
N ARG A 111 16.77 -7.13 -4.89
CA ARG A 111 16.76 -8.52 -4.44
C ARG A 111 16.60 -9.44 -5.64
N LYS A 112 17.30 -10.57 -5.61
CA LYS A 112 17.08 -11.64 -6.57
C LYS A 112 15.77 -12.34 -6.21
N SER A 113 14.92 -12.58 -7.19
CA SER A 113 13.74 -13.40 -7.02
C SER A 113 14.18 -14.85 -6.79
N ASN A 114 14.11 -15.30 -5.54
CA ASN A 114 14.56 -16.63 -5.13
C ASN A 114 13.40 -17.50 -4.60
N GLY A 115 12.17 -16.98 -4.62
CA GLY A 115 11.00 -17.64 -4.05
C GLY A 115 10.18 -18.40 -5.11
N PRO A 116 9.55 -19.55 -4.78
CA PRO A 116 8.71 -20.33 -5.69
C PRO A 116 7.45 -19.60 -6.21
N HIS A 117 7.24 -18.34 -5.80
CA HIS A 117 6.02 -17.55 -6.00
C HIS A 117 6.30 -16.14 -6.54
N GLN A 118 7.53 -15.90 -7.01
CA GLN A 118 7.95 -14.61 -7.54
C GLN A 118 8.39 -14.79 -8.99
N PRO A 119 8.24 -13.75 -9.83
CA PRO A 119 8.65 -13.86 -11.22
C PRO A 119 10.17 -14.03 -11.31
N ASP A 120 10.64 -14.88 -12.22
CA ASP A 120 12.07 -15.10 -12.43
C ASP A 120 12.76 -13.79 -12.82
N GLY A 121 13.85 -13.45 -12.12
CA GLY A 121 14.64 -12.26 -12.39
C GLY A 121 15.04 -11.51 -11.13
N PHE A 122 15.20 -10.19 -11.27
CA PHE A 122 15.57 -9.31 -10.18
C PHE A 122 14.46 -8.31 -9.89
N ILE A 123 14.22 -8.04 -8.61
CA ILE A 123 13.16 -7.14 -8.17
C ILE A 123 13.83 -5.91 -7.55
N VAL A 124 13.59 -4.74 -8.14
CA VAL A 124 13.94 -3.47 -7.53
C VAL A 124 12.78 -3.00 -6.70
N SER A 125 13.07 -2.70 -5.45
CA SER A 125 12.14 -2.07 -4.53
C SER A 125 12.60 -0.64 -4.26
N ALA A 126 11.71 0.33 -4.37
CA ALA A 126 11.99 1.69 -3.94
C ALA A 126 10.91 2.18 -2.99
N ALA A 127 11.32 2.92 -1.96
CA ALA A 127 10.41 3.51 -1.01
C ALA A 127 10.85 4.95 -0.66
N THR A 128 9.88 5.82 -0.40
CA THR A 128 10.13 7.16 0.13
C THR A 128 9.01 7.57 1.07
N SER A 129 9.31 8.48 1.99
CA SER A 129 8.34 9.00 2.95
C SER A 129 8.33 10.52 2.91
N LEU A 130 7.14 11.11 3.01
CA LEU A 130 6.94 12.55 3.09
C LEU A 130 5.82 12.89 4.07
N TRP A 131 5.93 14.06 4.69
CA TRP A 131 4.84 14.64 5.47
C TRP A 131 3.98 15.53 4.57
N LEU A 132 2.67 15.45 4.74
CA LEU A 132 1.70 16.26 4.02
C LEU A 132 0.72 16.91 5.01
N PRO A 133 0.29 18.17 4.78
CA PRO A 133 -0.61 18.91 5.67
C PRO A 133 -2.09 18.49 5.52
N PHE A 134 -2.34 17.21 5.22
CA PHE A 134 -3.67 16.65 5.04
C PHE A 134 -3.93 15.56 6.08
N SER A 135 -5.18 15.38 6.48
CA SER A 135 -5.55 14.26 7.36
C SER A 135 -5.43 12.91 6.65
N LYS A 136 -5.32 11.83 7.43
CA LYS A 136 -5.22 10.48 6.87
C LYS A 136 -6.45 10.11 6.04
N GLU A 137 -7.63 10.58 6.46
CA GLU A 137 -8.90 10.38 5.75
C GLU A 137 -8.91 11.14 4.41
N HIS A 138 -8.38 12.35 4.38
CA HIS A 138 -8.27 13.12 3.14
C HIS A 138 -7.36 12.42 2.13
N LEU A 139 -6.17 11.98 2.56
CA LEU A 139 -5.25 11.25 1.70
C LEU A 139 -5.84 9.90 1.27
N PHE A 140 -6.45 9.17 2.19
CA PHE A 140 -7.09 7.89 1.88
C PHE A 140 -8.17 8.05 0.82
N ASN A 141 -9.08 9.01 0.99
CA ASN A 141 -10.13 9.29 0.02
C ASN A 141 -9.55 9.74 -1.33
N PHE A 142 -8.45 10.50 -1.35
CA PHE A 142 -7.75 10.88 -2.57
C PHE A 142 -7.22 9.68 -3.36
N PHE A 143 -6.56 8.72 -2.70
CA PHE A 143 -6.04 7.51 -3.35
C PHE A 143 -7.14 6.49 -3.67
N HIS A 144 -8.22 6.49 -2.90
CA HIS A 144 -9.37 5.62 -3.11
C HIS A 144 -10.28 6.08 -4.26
N ASP A 145 -10.25 7.38 -4.61
CA ASP A 145 -11.04 7.95 -5.69
C ASP A 145 -10.50 7.54 -7.08
N GLU A 146 -11.22 6.61 -7.71
CA GLU A 146 -10.93 6.09 -9.06
C GLU A 146 -10.81 7.19 -10.12
N LYS A 147 -11.57 8.28 -9.99
CA LYS A 147 -11.56 9.39 -10.96
C LYS A 147 -10.25 10.20 -10.89
N ARG A 148 -9.58 10.15 -9.75
CA ARG A 148 -8.29 10.84 -9.52
C ARG A 148 -7.09 9.96 -9.82
N ARG A 149 -7.27 8.65 -9.96
CA ARG A 149 -6.18 7.69 -10.17
C ARG A 149 -5.26 8.06 -11.33
N ALA A 150 -5.84 8.50 -12.45
CA ALA A 150 -5.10 8.94 -13.63
C ALA A 150 -4.09 10.08 -13.38
N GLN A 151 -4.30 10.87 -12.32
CA GLN A 151 -3.46 12.02 -11.98
C GLN A 151 -2.13 11.60 -11.34
N TRP A 152 -2.10 10.47 -10.63
CA TRP A 152 -0.95 10.03 -9.84
C TRP A 152 -0.40 8.66 -10.21
N ASP A 153 -1.23 7.75 -10.73
CA ASP A 153 -0.82 6.37 -11.01
C ASP A 153 -0.08 6.27 -12.35
N ALA A 154 1.17 5.83 -12.28
CA ALA A 154 1.98 5.55 -13.47
C ALA A 154 1.36 4.44 -14.34
N LEU A 155 0.68 3.45 -13.75
CA LEU A 155 0.06 2.34 -14.48
C LEU A 155 -1.14 2.78 -15.33
N SER A 156 -1.82 3.87 -14.93
CA SER A 156 -2.98 4.38 -15.65
C SER A 156 -2.58 5.16 -16.92
N ASN A 157 -1.34 5.65 -16.98
CA ASN A 157 -0.82 6.48 -18.08
C ASN A 157 -1.76 7.65 -18.47
N GLY A 158 -2.38 8.28 -17.47
CA GLY A 158 -3.35 9.36 -17.66
C GLY A 158 -4.74 8.93 -18.14
N ASN A 159 -4.96 7.64 -18.38
CA ASN A 159 -6.27 7.13 -18.79
C ASN A 159 -7.20 6.94 -17.58
N PRO A 160 -8.51 7.12 -17.76
CA PRO A 160 -9.49 6.73 -16.77
C PRO A 160 -9.40 5.25 -16.43
N VAL A 161 -9.80 4.91 -15.21
CA VAL A 161 -9.93 3.52 -14.77
C VAL A 161 -11.36 3.25 -14.33
N THR A 162 -11.76 1.99 -14.31
CA THR A 162 -13.06 1.56 -13.81
C THR A 162 -12.90 0.39 -12.85
N THR A 163 -13.48 0.49 -11.64
CA THR A 163 -13.65 -0.70 -10.80
C THR A 163 -14.71 -1.61 -11.40
N VAL A 164 -14.29 -2.85 -11.68
CA VAL A 164 -15.14 -3.88 -12.30
C VAL A 164 -15.86 -4.72 -11.24
N ALA A 165 -15.22 -4.92 -10.09
CA ALA A 165 -15.77 -5.64 -8.96
C ALA A 165 -15.07 -5.23 -7.67
N HIS A 166 -15.75 -5.40 -6.53
CA HIS A 166 -15.10 -5.28 -5.23
C HIS A 166 -15.62 -6.30 -4.23
N ILE A 167 -14.83 -6.54 -3.19
CA ILE A 167 -15.13 -7.44 -2.09
C ILE A 167 -14.84 -6.69 -0.80
N SER A 168 -15.86 -6.48 0.04
CA SER A 168 -15.67 -5.88 1.36
C SER A 168 -14.77 -6.73 2.26
N THR A 169 -13.84 -6.08 2.97
CA THR A 169 -12.91 -6.72 3.92
C THR A 169 -13.08 -6.22 5.36
N GLY A 170 -13.94 -5.23 5.57
CA GLY A 170 -14.20 -4.66 6.87
C GLY A 170 -15.52 -3.89 6.92
N THR A 171 -15.88 -3.46 8.13
CA THR A 171 -17.13 -2.71 8.36
C THR A 171 -17.08 -1.29 7.80
N HIS A 172 -15.89 -0.71 7.69
CA HIS A 172 -15.68 0.59 7.05
C HIS A 172 -15.82 0.44 5.52
N PRO A 173 -16.60 1.30 4.83
CA PRO A 173 -16.89 1.16 3.39
C PRO A 173 -15.66 1.30 2.48
N GLY A 174 -14.61 1.96 2.98
CA GLY A 174 -13.32 2.03 2.30
C GLY A 174 -12.47 0.74 2.40
N ASN A 175 -12.82 -0.20 3.28
CA ASN A 175 -12.08 -1.44 3.50
C ASN A 175 -12.57 -2.50 2.51
N ARG A 176 -11.87 -2.60 1.38
CA ARG A 176 -12.28 -3.47 0.28
C ARG A 176 -11.10 -3.90 -0.58
N ILE A 177 -11.28 -5.03 -1.22
CA ILE A 177 -10.48 -5.45 -2.37
C ILE A 177 -11.24 -4.99 -3.62
N SER A 178 -10.56 -4.36 -4.57
CA SER A 178 -11.14 -3.87 -5.82
C SER A 178 -10.35 -4.45 -7.00
N ILE A 179 -11.06 -4.88 -8.03
CA ILE A 179 -10.50 -5.26 -9.32
C ILE A 179 -10.72 -4.07 -10.25
N ILE A 180 -9.64 -3.42 -10.63
CA ILE A 180 -9.65 -2.18 -11.39
C ILE A 180 -9.13 -2.47 -12.80
N GLN A 181 -9.90 -2.08 -13.81
CA GLN A 181 -9.49 -2.17 -15.19
C GLN A 181 -9.09 -0.79 -15.71
N PRO A 182 -7.83 -0.58 -16.10
CA PRO A 182 -7.43 0.65 -16.76
C PRO A 182 -7.99 0.68 -18.20
N PHE A 183 -8.44 1.86 -18.66
CA PHE A 183 -8.91 2.03 -20.02
C PHE A 183 -7.71 2.09 -20.98
N LEU A 184 -7.31 0.93 -21.51
CA LEU A 184 -6.23 0.81 -22.50
C LEU A 184 -6.82 0.35 -23.85
N PRO A 185 -6.86 1.22 -24.88
CA PRO A 185 -7.53 0.95 -26.16
C PRO A 185 -7.03 -0.26 -26.96
N LYS A 186 -5.93 -0.90 -26.56
CA LYS A 186 -5.29 -2.00 -27.32
C LYS A 186 -4.99 -3.26 -26.49
N GLU A 187 -5.20 -3.26 -25.18
CA GLU A 187 -4.77 -4.37 -24.30
C GLU A 187 -5.76 -4.62 -23.16
N ASN A 188 -6.85 -5.36 -23.42
CA ASN A 188 -7.83 -5.79 -22.41
C ASN A 188 -7.36 -6.95 -21.52
N LYS A 189 -6.04 -7.14 -21.34
CA LYS A 189 -5.49 -8.31 -20.63
C LYS A 189 -4.96 -7.99 -19.23
N MET A 190 -4.79 -6.72 -18.89
CA MET A 190 -4.26 -6.33 -17.59
C MET A 190 -5.37 -5.79 -16.68
N VAL A 191 -5.36 -6.25 -15.44
CA VAL A 191 -6.18 -5.73 -14.35
C VAL A 191 -5.27 -5.35 -13.18
N VAL A 192 -5.77 -4.49 -12.31
CA VAL A 192 -5.09 -4.11 -11.07
C VAL A 192 -5.91 -4.65 -9.90
N LEU A 193 -5.32 -5.55 -9.14
CA LEU A 193 -5.86 -5.95 -7.85
C LEU A 193 -5.43 -4.91 -6.82
N GLN A 194 -6.37 -4.33 -6.08
CA GLN A 194 -6.10 -3.33 -5.06
C GLN A 194 -6.78 -3.71 -3.75
N GLU A 195 -6.06 -3.65 -2.64
CA GLU A 195 -6.63 -3.65 -1.31
C GLU A 195 -6.50 -2.27 -0.67
N SER A 196 -7.62 -1.70 -0.25
CA SER A 196 -7.67 -0.50 0.56
C SER A 196 -8.12 -0.83 1.97
N SER A 197 -7.46 -0.24 2.96
CA SER A 197 -7.87 -0.35 4.36
C SER A 197 -7.61 0.96 5.09
N ILE A 198 -8.51 1.36 5.99
CA ILE A 198 -8.39 2.50 6.89
C ILE A 198 -8.92 2.12 8.27
N ASP A 199 -8.25 2.61 9.29
CA ASP A 199 -8.60 2.43 10.69
C ASP A 199 -8.19 3.65 11.53
N SER A 200 -8.27 3.51 12.86
CA SER A 200 -7.94 4.59 13.78
C SER A 200 -6.46 5.00 13.80
N LEU A 201 -5.56 4.13 13.32
CA LEU A 201 -4.11 4.28 13.36
C LEU A 201 -3.53 4.74 12.02
N GLY A 202 -4.18 4.41 10.92
CA GLY A 202 -3.67 4.76 9.60
C GLY A 202 -4.53 4.20 8.48
N ALA A 203 -3.98 4.22 7.28
CA ALA A 203 -4.56 3.63 6.11
C ALA A 203 -3.50 3.05 5.19
N ALA A 204 -3.91 2.15 4.30
CA ALA A 204 -3.07 1.58 3.27
C ALA A 204 -3.88 1.42 1.98
N ILE A 205 -3.22 1.67 0.85
CA ILE A 205 -3.73 1.38 -0.49
C ILE A 205 -2.62 0.61 -1.20
N ILE A 206 -2.77 -0.70 -1.32
CA ILE A 206 -1.77 -1.60 -1.87
C ILE A 206 -2.36 -2.24 -3.11
N TYR A 207 -1.63 -2.24 -4.21
CA TYR A 207 -2.11 -2.73 -5.49
C TYR A 207 -1.00 -3.42 -6.28
N ALA A 208 -1.39 -4.31 -7.17
CA ALA A 208 -0.48 -4.96 -8.10
C ALA A 208 -1.14 -5.13 -9.47
N PRO A 209 -0.43 -4.84 -10.58
CA PRO A 209 -0.88 -5.23 -11.90
C PRO A 209 -0.78 -6.75 -12.06
N MET A 210 -1.75 -7.35 -12.73
CA MET A 210 -1.76 -8.78 -13.06
C MET A 210 -2.51 -9.06 -14.36
N ASP A 211 -2.24 -10.22 -14.97
CA ASP A 211 -2.98 -10.69 -16.14
C ASP A 211 -4.40 -11.14 -15.74
N LEU A 212 -5.40 -10.77 -16.54
CA LEU A 212 -6.80 -11.10 -16.31
C LEU A 212 -7.02 -12.62 -16.24
N LYS A 213 -6.31 -13.41 -17.05
CA LYS A 213 -6.42 -14.88 -17.00
C LYS A 213 -5.89 -15.43 -15.69
N ALA A 214 -4.81 -14.87 -15.17
CA ALA A 214 -4.26 -15.27 -13.87
C ALA A 214 -5.26 -14.94 -12.74
N LEU A 215 -5.93 -13.80 -12.79
CA LEU A 215 -6.99 -13.47 -11.82
C LEU A 215 -8.17 -14.44 -11.93
N LEU A 216 -8.65 -14.70 -13.15
CA LEU A 216 -9.76 -15.63 -13.38
C LEU A 216 -9.41 -17.05 -12.94
N SER A 217 -8.15 -17.46 -13.06
CA SER A 217 -7.72 -18.79 -12.63
C SER A 217 -7.81 -18.95 -11.10
N VAL A 218 -7.44 -17.92 -10.32
CA VAL A 218 -7.66 -17.88 -8.85
C VAL A 218 -9.14 -17.95 -8.51
N VAL A 219 -9.95 -17.16 -9.20
CA VAL A 219 -11.40 -17.15 -8.98
C VAL A 219 -11.99 -18.56 -9.19
N ASN A 220 -11.45 -19.31 -10.14
CA ASN A 220 -11.86 -20.67 -10.47
C ASN A 220 -11.22 -21.78 -9.60
N GLY A 221 -10.48 -21.43 -8.54
CA GLY A 221 -9.94 -22.42 -7.60
C GLY A 221 -8.49 -22.81 -7.84
N GLU A 222 -7.77 -22.17 -8.77
CA GLU A 222 -6.32 -22.37 -8.83
C GLU A 222 -5.63 -21.81 -7.58
N ASP A 223 -4.54 -22.47 -7.22
CA ASP A 223 -3.74 -22.12 -6.06
C ASP A 223 -3.13 -20.72 -6.22
N ALA A 224 -3.67 -19.76 -5.47
CA ALA A 224 -3.22 -18.37 -5.46
C ALA A 224 -1.72 -18.24 -5.13
N THR A 225 -1.13 -19.20 -4.42
CA THR A 225 0.31 -19.15 -4.08
C THR A 225 1.20 -19.23 -5.32
N LYS A 226 0.71 -19.79 -6.43
CA LYS A 226 1.49 -19.97 -7.66
C LYS A 226 1.56 -18.72 -8.55
N ILE A 227 0.75 -17.71 -8.25
CA ILE A 227 0.69 -16.52 -9.09
C ILE A 227 1.76 -15.53 -8.65
N PRO A 228 2.65 -15.07 -9.54
CA PRO A 228 3.59 -14.01 -9.20
C PRO A 228 2.84 -12.69 -8.98
N ILE A 229 3.13 -12.00 -7.88
CA ILE A 229 2.53 -10.69 -7.57
C ILE A 229 3.60 -9.74 -7.03
N LEU A 230 3.64 -8.52 -7.59
CA LEU A 230 4.59 -7.49 -7.21
C LEU A 230 3.83 -6.25 -6.74
N PRO A 231 3.63 -6.10 -5.42
CA PRO A 231 2.82 -5.03 -4.90
C PRO A 231 3.55 -3.69 -4.91
N SER A 232 2.75 -2.66 -5.10
CA SER A 232 3.09 -1.24 -5.04
C SER A 232 2.00 -0.55 -4.23
N GLY A 233 2.29 0.62 -3.65
CA GLY A 233 1.25 1.29 -2.89
C GLY A 233 1.71 2.36 -1.93
N PHE A 234 0.77 2.66 -1.03
CA PHE A 234 0.82 3.77 -0.12
C PHE A 234 0.46 3.31 1.29
N VAL A 235 1.22 3.79 2.28
CA VAL A 235 0.87 3.69 3.70
C VAL A 235 0.75 5.09 4.24
N ILE A 236 -0.37 5.36 4.91
CA ILE A 236 -0.71 6.66 5.47
C ILE A 236 -0.79 6.49 6.98
N SER A 237 0.03 7.24 7.71
CA SER A 237 0.02 7.28 9.17
C SER A 237 -0.24 8.70 9.65
N THR A 238 -0.69 8.85 10.90
CA THR A 238 -0.69 10.15 11.58
C THR A 238 0.75 10.67 11.70
N ASP A 239 0.92 11.99 11.76
CA ASP A 239 2.24 12.59 11.99
C ASP A 239 2.76 12.46 13.43
N GLY A 240 2.00 11.80 14.31
CA GLY A 240 2.38 11.56 15.70
C GLY A 240 2.34 12.80 16.58
N ARG A 241 2.11 13.99 16.02
CA ARG A 241 2.11 15.24 16.75
C ARG A 241 0.83 15.32 17.55
N ALA A 242 0.96 15.42 18.86
CA ALA A 242 -0.17 15.79 19.70
C ALA A 242 -0.66 17.16 19.20
N SER A 243 -1.90 17.20 18.68
CA SER A 243 -2.59 18.46 18.47
C SER A 243 -2.47 19.23 19.78
N SER A 244 -1.83 20.40 19.77
CA SER A 244 -1.53 21.24 20.92
C SER A 244 -2.82 21.81 21.54
N ARG A 245 -3.68 20.94 22.06
CA ARG A 245 -4.79 21.26 22.95
C ARG A 245 -4.39 20.83 24.35
N GLY A 246 -3.38 21.51 24.88
CA GLY A 246 -3.29 21.69 26.31
C GLY A 246 -4.46 22.57 26.76
N THR A 247 -5.17 22.09 27.78
CA THR A 247 -5.97 22.86 28.76
C THR A 247 -7.21 23.64 28.26
N ASN A 248 -8.36 23.27 28.84
CA ASN A 248 -9.54 24.10 29.15
C ASN A 248 -10.07 25.03 28.03
N GLY A 249 -11.12 24.58 27.34
CA GLY A 249 -11.94 25.48 26.53
C GLY A 249 -13.11 24.76 25.87
N ALA A 250 -14.30 24.90 26.45
CA ALA A 250 -15.55 24.56 25.79
C ALA A 250 -15.68 25.41 24.52
N SER A 251 -15.70 24.78 23.35
CA SER A 251 -16.07 25.44 22.10
C SER A 251 -16.66 24.42 21.14
N THR A 252 -17.97 24.52 20.99
CA THR A 252 -18.81 23.87 19.99
C THR A 252 -18.57 24.53 18.64
N SER A 253 -17.61 24.05 17.87
CA SER A 253 -17.54 24.28 16.42
C SER A 253 -16.59 23.27 15.77
N SER A 254 -17.11 22.58 14.76
CA SER A 254 -16.46 21.61 13.89
C SER A 254 -15.24 22.18 13.15
N ASN A 255 -14.07 22.14 13.79
CA ASN A 255 -12.79 22.35 13.11
C ASN A 255 -12.03 21.03 13.02
N THR A 256 -12.24 20.32 11.92
CA THR A 256 -11.34 19.27 11.41
C THR A 256 -10.04 19.93 10.95
N GLY A 257 -9.02 20.01 11.79
CA GLY A 257 -7.70 20.46 11.32
C GLY A 257 -6.75 20.89 12.40
N SER A 258 -5.68 20.10 12.59
CA SER A 258 -4.33 20.57 12.99
C SER A 258 -3.38 19.37 13.13
N GLY A 259 -3.36 18.47 12.15
CA GLY A 259 -2.39 17.37 12.12
C GLY A 259 -2.18 16.94 10.67
N GLY A 260 -0.92 16.81 10.27
CA GLY A 260 -0.57 16.27 8.97
C GLY A 260 -0.52 14.75 9.00
N SER A 261 -0.16 14.16 7.86
CA SER A 261 0.00 12.72 7.72
C SER A 261 1.35 12.40 7.12
N LEU A 262 1.89 11.26 7.52
CA LEU A 262 3.07 10.66 6.92
C LEU A 262 2.59 9.72 5.82
N LEU A 263 2.99 10.01 4.58
CA LEU A 263 2.76 9.19 3.42
C LEU A 263 4.05 8.44 3.10
N THR A 264 4.02 7.11 3.15
CA THR A 264 5.04 6.24 2.57
C THR A 264 4.57 5.77 1.22
N VAL A 265 5.38 5.97 0.19
CA VAL A 265 5.18 5.42 -1.16
C VAL A 265 6.20 4.30 -1.35
N ALA A 266 5.78 3.15 -1.85
CA ALA A 266 6.72 2.09 -2.21
C ALA A 266 6.29 1.33 -3.46
N PHE A 267 7.26 0.99 -4.31
CA PHE A 267 7.08 0.26 -5.56
C PHE A 267 7.99 -0.95 -5.64
N GLN A 268 7.48 -2.02 -6.25
CA GLN A 268 8.27 -3.18 -6.66
C GLN A 268 8.18 -3.32 -8.19
N ILE A 269 9.34 -3.47 -8.83
CA ILE A 269 9.45 -3.59 -10.29
C ILE A 269 10.32 -4.78 -10.62
N LEU A 270 9.81 -5.63 -11.52
CA LEU A 270 10.59 -6.73 -12.10
C LEU A 270 11.54 -6.20 -13.17
N ILE A 271 12.80 -6.58 -13.07
CA ILE A 271 13.80 -6.46 -14.12
C ILE A 271 13.91 -7.81 -14.82
N CYS A 272 13.52 -7.85 -16.09
CA CYS A 272 13.63 -9.04 -16.96
C CYS A 272 15.05 -9.21 -17.53
N HIS A 273 16.05 -9.36 -16.67
CA HIS A 273 17.43 -9.65 -17.09
C HIS A 273 17.96 -10.91 -16.41
N SER A 274 18.48 -11.84 -17.22
CA SER A 274 19.05 -13.12 -16.75
C SER A 274 20.37 -12.96 -16.00
N GLN A 275 21.07 -11.84 -16.22
CA GLN A 275 22.31 -11.46 -15.54
C GLN A 275 22.31 -9.95 -15.31
N LEU A 276 22.67 -9.53 -14.09
CA LEU A 276 22.82 -8.13 -13.72
C LEU A 276 24.28 -7.71 -13.88
N THR A 277 24.55 -6.74 -14.74
CA THR A 277 25.82 -6.01 -14.76
C THR A 277 25.72 -4.79 -13.86
N THR A 278 26.84 -4.29 -13.32
CA THR A 278 26.86 -3.06 -12.51
C THR A 278 26.22 -1.87 -13.24
N GLN A 279 26.36 -1.80 -14.56
CA GLN A 279 25.73 -0.76 -15.39
C GLN A 279 24.20 -0.90 -15.47
N LEU A 280 23.69 -2.10 -15.77
CA LEU A 280 22.24 -2.36 -15.83
C LEU A 280 21.58 -2.17 -14.46
N ASN A 281 22.30 -2.44 -13.37
CA ASN A 281 21.84 -2.18 -12.01
C ASN A 281 21.62 -0.69 -11.78
N MET A 282 22.62 0.13 -12.14
CA MET A 282 22.56 1.58 -11.96
C MET A 282 21.45 2.21 -12.81
N GLU A 283 21.27 1.76 -14.05
CA GLU A 283 20.19 2.21 -14.92
C GLU A 283 18.80 1.85 -14.36
N SER A 284 18.65 0.62 -13.87
CA SER A 284 17.40 0.17 -13.26
C SER A 284 17.08 0.97 -11.99
N VAL A 285 18.07 1.18 -11.11
CA VAL A 285 17.93 2.00 -9.90
C VAL A 285 17.54 3.44 -10.27
N ALA A 286 18.20 4.04 -11.26
CA ALA A 286 17.87 5.39 -11.72
C ALA A 286 16.44 5.49 -12.29
N THR A 287 16.00 4.46 -13.01
CA THR A 287 14.63 4.38 -13.56
C THR A 287 13.59 4.31 -12.44
N VAL A 288 13.80 3.45 -11.44
CA VAL A 288 12.87 3.32 -10.30
C VAL A 288 12.87 4.59 -9.43
N HIS A 289 14.04 5.19 -9.22
CA HIS A 289 14.16 6.48 -8.53
C HIS A 289 13.38 7.59 -9.25
N THR A 290 13.50 7.65 -10.58
CA THR A 290 12.76 8.60 -11.40
C THR A 290 11.26 8.34 -11.33
N LEU A 291 10.82 7.08 -11.36
CA LEU A 291 9.42 6.70 -11.24
C LEU A 291 8.83 7.17 -9.91
N ILE A 292 9.45 6.81 -8.77
CA ILE A 292 8.92 7.17 -7.45
C ILE A 292 8.94 8.69 -7.23
N SER A 293 10.00 9.37 -7.67
CA SER A 293 10.11 10.83 -7.60
C SER A 293 9.03 11.53 -8.45
N SER A 294 8.79 11.02 -9.66
CA SER A 294 7.73 11.51 -10.56
C SER A 294 6.35 11.30 -9.95
N THR A 295 6.08 10.12 -9.36
CA THR A 295 4.81 9.84 -8.69
C THR A 295 4.58 10.77 -7.49
N VAL A 296 5.61 11.01 -6.65
CA VAL A 296 5.49 11.97 -5.54
C VAL A 296 5.16 13.38 -6.06
N LYS A 297 5.82 13.85 -7.13
CA LYS A 297 5.51 15.15 -7.75
C LYS A 297 4.07 15.21 -8.26
N LYS A 298 3.59 14.15 -8.92
CA LYS A 298 2.20 14.05 -9.41
C LYS A 298 1.19 14.06 -8.26
N ILE A 299 1.45 13.34 -7.18
CA ILE A 299 0.61 13.33 -5.97
C ILE A 299 0.52 14.75 -5.39
N LYS A 300 1.67 15.40 -5.20
CA LYS A 300 1.73 16.79 -4.70
C LYS A 300 0.94 17.75 -5.59
N ALA A 301 1.13 17.69 -6.90
CA ALA A 301 0.41 18.51 -7.86
C ALA A 301 -1.11 18.26 -7.84
N ALA A 302 -1.54 16.99 -7.78
CA ALA A 302 -2.95 16.60 -7.72
C ALA A 302 -3.63 16.98 -6.39
N LEU A 303 -2.86 17.11 -5.32
CA LEU A 303 -3.31 17.64 -4.03
C LEU A 303 -3.19 19.16 -3.93
N HIS A 304 -2.74 19.84 -5.00
CA HIS A 304 -2.42 21.28 -5.00
C HIS A 304 -1.47 21.70 -3.87
N TYR A 305 -0.53 20.82 -3.54
CA TYR A 305 0.51 21.05 -2.54
C TYR A 305 1.84 21.29 -3.26
N TYR A 306 2.42 22.47 -3.06
CA TYR A 306 3.72 22.85 -3.60
C TYR A 306 4.65 23.15 -2.42
N ASP A 307 5.89 22.66 -2.49
CA ASP A 307 6.91 22.88 -1.46
C ASP A 307 7.37 24.34 -1.40
#